data_AF-A0A1E8Q821-F1
#
_entry.id   AF-A0A1E8Q821-F1
#
_cell.length_a   1.000
_cell.length_b   1.000
_cell.length_c   1.000
_cell.angle_alpha   90.00
_cell.angle_beta   90.00
_cell.angle_gamma   90.00
#
_symmetry.space_group_name_H-M   'P 1'
#
loop_
_entity.id
_entity.type
_entity.pdbx_description
1 polymer ?
#
loop_
_entity_poly.entity_id
_entity_poly.type
_entity_poly.pdbx_seq_one_letter_code
_entity_poly.pdbx_strand_id
1 'polypeptide(L)' 'MPTELHQRARAAVRIVERVTGRRYTIAQFLREAIVAQLAVIARDYNRGREIYPDSEPLEPGRR' A
#
# COMPACT_ATOMS: atom_id res chain seq x y z
N MET A 1 -3.46 11.73 4.40
CA MET A 1 -4.36 10.56 4.62
C MET A 1 -5.52 10.99 5.48
N PRO A 2 -6.77 10.68 5.10
CA PRO A 2 -7.92 10.85 6.00
C PRO A 2 -7.64 10.19 7.36
N THR A 3 -7.96 10.88 8.45
CA THR A 3 -7.63 10.47 9.83
C THR A 3 -8.09 9.05 10.15
N GLU A 4 -9.28 8.68 9.66
CA GLU A 4 -9.87 7.36 9.89
C GLU A 4 -9.06 6.22 9.24
N LEU A 5 -8.62 6.39 7.98
CA LEU A 5 -7.82 5.37 7.30
C LEU A 5 -6.51 5.09 8.04
N HIS A 6 -5.89 6.15 8.59
CA HIS A 6 -4.67 5.99 9.36
C HIS A 6 -4.92 5.28 10.72
N GLN A 7 -6.06 5.52 11.37
CA GLN A 7 -6.48 4.77 12.56
C GLN A 7 -6.69 3.29 12.26
N ARG A 8 -7.38 2.98 11.15
CA ARG A 8 -7.60 1.59 10.69
C ARG A 8 -6.28 0.89 10.36
N ALA A 9 -5.34 1.58 9.72
CA ALA A 9 -4.00 1.03 9.46
C ALA A 9 -3.27 0.66 10.76
N ARG A 10 -3.35 1.52 11.80
CA ARG A 10 -2.78 1.19 13.12
C ARG A 10 -3.47 -0.02 13.78
N ALA A 11 -4.78 -0.11 13.67
CA ALA A 11 -5.52 -1.27 14.19
C ALA A 11 -5.09 -2.57 13.51
N ALA A 12 -4.98 -2.56 12.17
CA ALA A 12 -4.49 -3.70 11.40
C ALA A 12 -3.09 -4.14 11.83
N VAL A 13 -2.16 -3.18 11.98
CA VAL A 13 -0.80 -3.47 12.45
C VAL A 13 -0.81 -4.17 13.82
N ARG A 14 -1.57 -3.64 14.79
CA ARG A 14 -1.66 -4.24 16.13
C ARG A 14 -2.22 -5.66 16.10
N ILE A 15 -3.16 -5.95 15.21
CA ILE A 15 -3.72 -7.30 15.03
C ILE A 15 -2.62 -8.26 14.58
N VAL A 16 -1.84 -7.88 13.57
CA VAL A 16 -0.74 -8.72 13.05
C VAL A 16 0.31 -8.98 14.12
N GLU A 17 0.75 -7.95 14.86
CA GLU A 17 1.72 -8.13 15.95
C GLU A 17 1.19 -9.08 17.02
N ARG A 18 -0.10 -8.93 17.40
CA ARG A 18 -0.74 -9.79 18.40
C ARG A 18 -0.82 -11.25 17.97
N VAL A 19 -1.16 -11.50 16.71
CA VAL A 19 -1.34 -12.87 16.18
C VAL A 19 0.00 -13.56 15.94
N THR A 20 1.00 -12.82 15.45
CA THR A 20 2.28 -13.40 15.02
C THR A 20 3.36 -13.36 16.11
N GLY A 21 3.20 -12.51 17.13
CA GLY A 21 4.22 -12.21 18.12
C GLY A 21 5.45 -11.49 17.55
N ARG A 22 5.41 -11.06 16.29
CA ARG A 22 6.51 -10.39 15.59
C ARG A 22 6.22 -8.91 15.46
N ARG A 23 7.29 -8.10 15.51
CA ARG A 23 7.19 -6.67 15.23
C ARG A 23 6.75 -6.45 13.79
N TYR A 24 5.68 -5.68 13.61
CA TYR A 24 5.12 -5.32 12.31
C TYR A 24 4.85 -3.82 12.31
N THR A 25 5.41 -3.09 11.36
CA THR A 25 5.42 -1.62 11.41
C THR A 25 4.41 -1.01 10.43
N ILE A 26 3.99 0.23 10.69
CA ILE A 26 3.18 0.99 9.73
C ILE A 26 3.90 1.17 8.39
N ALA A 27 5.22 1.36 8.38
CA ALA A 27 5.99 1.46 7.15
C ALA A 27 5.95 0.15 6.35
N GLN A 28 6.03 -0.99 7.03
CA GLN A 28 5.89 -2.30 6.40
C GLN A 28 4.48 -2.51 5.85
N PHE A 29 3.44 -2.21 6.63
CA PHE A 29 2.05 -2.27 6.18
C PHE A 29 1.82 -1.44 4.90
N LEU A 30 2.31 -0.19 4.88
CA LEU A 30 2.15 0.68 3.72
C LEU A 30 2.90 0.14 2.49
N ARG A 31 4.12 -0.38 2.68
CA ARG A 31 4.90 -1.00 1.59
C ARG A 31 4.16 -2.20 1.00
N GLU A 32 3.67 -3.09 1.85
CA GLU A 32 2.92 -4.28 1.42
C GLU A 32 1.60 -3.89 0.73
N ALA A 33 0.89 -2.89 1.25
CA ALA A 33 -0.33 -2.38 0.63
C ALA A 33 -0.06 -1.77 -0.77
N ILE A 34 1.04 -1.02 -0.94
CA ILE A 34 1.45 -0.48 -2.24
C ILE A 34 1.77 -1.62 -3.22
N VAL A 35 2.56 -2.62 -2.80
CA VAL A 35 2.90 -3.78 -3.63
C VAL A 35 1.65 -4.54 -4.05
N ALA A 36 0.72 -4.78 -3.12
CA ALA A 36 -0.54 -5.45 -3.42
C ALA A 36 -1.38 -4.66 -4.44
N GLN A 37 -1.46 -3.34 -4.30
CA GLN A 37 -2.20 -2.50 -5.24
C GLN A 37 -1.53 -2.44 -6.62
N LEU A 38 -0.19 -2.40 -6.70
CA LEU A 38 0.54 -2.49 -7.96
C LEU A 38 0.24 -3.82 -8.69
N ALA A 39 0.15 -4.94 -7.97
CA ALA A 39 -0.22 -6.22 -8.55
C ALA A 39 -1.65 -6.23 -9.10
N VAL A 40 -2.60 -5.61 -8.39
CA VAL A 40 -3.97 -5.40 -8.88
C VAL A 40 -3.95 -4.58 -10.18
N ILE A 41 -3.20 -3.48 -10.22
CA ILE A 41 -3.13 -2.62 -11.40
C ILE A 41 -2.45 -3.34 -12.57
N ALA A 42 -1.38 -4.08 -12.31
CA ALA A 42 -0.68 -4.86 -13.32
C ALA A 42 -1.63 -5.85 -14.00
N ARG A 43 -2.42 -6.58 -13.20
CA ARG A 43 -3.41 -7.53 -13.69
C ARG A 43 -4.52 -6.84 -14.49
N ASP A 44 -5.16 -5.84 -13.91
CA ASP A 44 -6.40 -5.28 -14.43
C ASP A 44 -6.17 -4.28 -15.57
N TYR A 45 -5.03 -3.60 -15.58
CA TYR A 45 -4.73 -2.49 -16.50
C TYR A 45 -3.44 -2.66 -17.31
N ASN A 46 -2.52 -3.54 -16.91
CA ASN A 46 -1.26 -3.76 -17.64
C ASN A 46 -1.17 -5.16 -18.28
N ARG A 47 -2.31 -5.82 -18.53
CA ARG A 47 -2.38 -7.16 -19.14
C ARG A 47 -1.55 -8.21 -18.37
N GLY A 48 -1.48 -8.07 -17.05
CA GLY A 48 -0.67 -8.92 -16.17
C GLY A 48 0.84 -8.69 -16.26
N ARG A 49 1.32 -7.69 -16.99
CA ARG A 49 2.75 -7.36 -17.08
C ARG A 49 3.20 -6.54 -15.88
N GLU A 50 4.46 -6.70 -15.53
CA GLU A 50 5.12 -5.90 -14.49
C GLU A 50 5.03 -4.40 -14.79
N ILE A 51 4.79 -3.60 -13.74
CA ILE A 51 4.83 -2.14 -13.81
C ILE A 51 6.25 -1.72 -13.48
N TYR A 52 6.95 -1.14 -14.46
CA TYR A 52 8.30 -0.65 -14.27
C TYR A 52 8.32 0.72 -13.59
N PRO A 53 9.41 1.06 -12.88
CA PRO A 53 9.59 2.39 -12.33
C PRO A 53 9.48 3.46 -13.41
N ASP A 54 8.79 4.55 -13.07
CA ASP A 54 8.67 5.74 -13.90
C ASP A 54 9.26 6.93 -13.13
N SER A 55 10.16 7.66 -13.78
CA SER A 55 10.79 8.86 -13.23
C SER A 55 10.08 10.15 -13.62
N GLU A 56 9.12 10.07 -14.56
CA GLU A 56 8.30 11.21 -14.94
C GLU A 56 7.30 11.51 -13.81
N PRO A 57 7.25 12.74 -13.29
CA PRO A 57 6.31 13.09 -12.24
C PRO A 57 4.88 13.11 -12.78
N LEU A 58 3.93 12.69 -11.94
CA LEU A 58 2.51 12.85 -12.26
C LEU A 58 2.14 14.35 -12.28
N GLU A 59 1.32 14.74 -13.23
CA GLU A 59 0.70 16.06 -13.25
C GLU A 59 -0.04 16.32 -11.92
N PRO A 60 -0.01 17.55 -11.40
CA PRO A 60 -0.76 17.88 -10.19
C PRO A 60 -2.24 17.56 -10.36
N GLY A 61 -2.80 16.78 -9.44
CA GLY A 61 -4.25 16.52 -9.42
C GLY A 61 -5.04 17.84 -9.35
N ARG A 62 -6.13 17.94 -10.12
CA ARG A 62 -7.08 19.06 -9.95
C ARG A 62 -7.67 19.01 -8.55
N ARG A 63 -7.62 20.14 -7.85
CA ARG A 63 -8.18 20.34 -6.51
C ARG A 63 -9.70 20.31 -6.52
#